data_AF-A0A221ITA2-F1
#
_entry.id   AF-A0A221ITA2-F1
#
_cell.length_a   1.000
_cell.length_b   1.000
_cell.length_c   1.000
_cell.angle_alpha   90.00
_cell.angle_beta   90.00
_cell.angle_gamma   90.00
#
_symmetry.space_group_name_H-M   'P 1'
#
loop_
_entity.id
_entity.type
_entity.pdbx_description
1 polymer ?
#
loop_
_entity_poly.entity_id
_entity_poly.type
_entity_poly.pdbx_seq_one_letter_code
_entity_poly.pdbx_strand_id
1 'polypeptide(L)'
;TIKPKLGLSGKNYGRVVYEALKGGLDFTKDDENINSQPFMHWRDRFLYCMEAVNRAQAGTGEVKGHYLNVTAGTMEAMYERAELAKELGSVIVMIDLVIGYTAIQSMANWARRNDTILHLHRAGHSTYTRQKTHGISFRVISKWMRLAGVDHIHAGTVVGKLEG
;
A
#
# COMPACT_ATOMS: atom_id res chain seq x y z
N THR A 1 -6.61 -2.62 6.50
CA THR A 1 -5.59 -1.67 7.00
C THR A 1 -5.33 -1.98 8.46
N ILE A 2 -4.06 -2.17 8.84
CA ILE A 2 -3.69 -2.45 10.24
C ILE A 2 -3.94 -1.22 11.12
N LYS A 3 -4.29 -1.44 12.39
CA LYS A 3 -4.59 -0.40 13.38
C LYS A 3 -3.88 -0.67 14.72
N PRO A 4 -3.59 0.36 15.54
CA PRO A 4 -3.79 1.80 15.27
C PRO A 4 -2.98 2.30 14.08
N LYS A 5 -3.33 3.49 13.54
CA LYS A 5 -2.67 4.02 12.32
C LYS A 5 -1.14 4.06 12.46
N LEU A 6 -0.66 4.53 13.62
CA LEU A 6 0.75 4.70 13.96
C LEU A 6 1.03 4.12 15.35
N GLY A 7 2.29 3.81 15.65
CA GLY A 7 2.75 3.46 17.00
C GLY A 7 2.95 1.97 17.29
N LEU A 8 2.56 1.07 16.38
CA LEU A 8 2.92 -0.35 16.50
C LEU A 8 4.39 -0.57 16.12
N SER A 9 5.08 -1.45 16.84
CA SER A 9 6.39 -1.97 16.43
C SER A 9 6.26 -2.99 15.29
N GLY A 10 7.35 -3.26 14.55
CA GLY A 10 7.36 -4.21 13.44
C GLY A 10 6.83 -5.61 13.82
N LYS A 11 7.26 -6.12 14.98
CA LYS A 11 6.81 -7.42 15.51
C LYS A 11 5.30 -7.44 15.78
N ASN A 12 4.77 -6.41 16.42
CA ASN A 12 3.34 -6.34 16.69
C ASN A 12 2.53 -6.12 15.41
N TYR A 13 3.08 -5.38 14.44
CA TYR A 13 2.49 -5.23 13.11
C TYR A 13 2.31 -6.58 12.42
N GLY A 14 3.38 -7.37 12.34
CA GLY A 14 3.36 -8.74 11.78
C GLY A 14 2.37 -9.65 12.48
N ARG A 15 2.24 -9.54 13.82
CA ARG A 15 1.21 -10.31 14.56
C ARG A 15 -0.20 -9.99 14.11
N VAL A 16 -0.55 -8.71 13.94
CA VAL A 16 -1.90 -8.32 13.48
C VAL A 16 -2.12 -8.76 12.03
N VAL A 17 -1.09 -8.68 11.18
CA VAL A 17 -1.14 -9.19 9.80
C VAL A 17 -1.46 -10.69 9.79
N TYR A 18 -0.73 -11.50 10.58
CA TYR A 18 -0.94 -12.94 10.64
C TYR A 18 -2.36 -13.31 11.08
N GLU A 19 -2.84 -12.76 12.20
CA GLU A 19 -4.17 -13.11 12.72
C GLU A 19 -5.28 -12.73 11.74
N ALA A 20 -5.15 -11.58 11.08
CA ALA A 20 -6.14 -11.11 10.12
C ALA A 20 -6.18 -11.97 8.84
N LEU A 21 -5.02 -12.35 8.31
CA LEU A 21 -4.92 -13.21 7.12
C LEU A 21 -5.38 -14.65 7.42
N LYS A 22 -4.93 -15.21 8.55
CA LYS A 22 -5.38 -16.52 9.02
C LYS A 22 -6.90 -16.53 9.28
N GLY A 23 -7.46 -15.41 9.74
CA GLY A 23 -8.89 -15.24 9.96
C GLY A 23 -9.74 -15.18 8.69
N GLY A 24 -9.13 -15.23 7.50
CA GLY A 24 -9.83 -15.34 6.22
C GLY A 24 -9.70 -14.12 5.31
N LEU A 25 -8.95 -13.08 5.69
CA LEU A 25 -8.65 -12.00 4.73
C LEU A 25 -7.62 -12.47 3.70
N ASP A 26 -7.82 -12.11 2.43
CA ASP A 26 -6.81 -12.31 1.37
C ASP A 26 -5.62 -11.39 1.58
N PHE A 27 -5.93 -10.14 1.95
CA PHE A 27 -4.97 -9.08 2.08
C PHE A 27 -5.16 -8.26 3.34
N THR A 28 -4.03 -7.85 3.90
CA THR A 28 -3.94 -6.70 4.80
C THR A 28 -3.11 -5.60 4.14
N LYS A 29 -3.00 -4.43 4.77
CA LYS A 29 -2.22 -3.33 4.21
C LYS A 29 -1.65 -2.43 5.28
N ASP A 30 -0.50 -1.85 4.96
CA ASP A 30 0.02 -0.69 5.65
C ASP A 30 -1.01 0.44 5.63
N ASP A 31 -0.99 1.28 6.66
CA ASP A 31 -1.73 2.54 6.63
C ASP A 31 -0.95 3.56 5.76
N GLU A 32 -1.63 4.53 5.15
CA GLU A 32 -0.99 5.46 4.19
C GLU A 32 0.11 6.33 4.82
N ASN A 33 0.10 6.46 6.15
CA ASN A 33 1.12 7.20 6.89
C ASN A 33 2.13 6.30 7.62
N ILE A 34 2.09 4.98 7.38
CA ILE A 34 3.14 4.05 7.81
C ILE A 34 4.20 3.98 6.71
N ASN A 35 5.38 4.53 6.98
CA ASN A 35 6.51 4.56 6.05
C ASN A 35 7.73 4.00 6.76
N SER A 36 8.53 4.88 7.39
CA SER A 36 9.61 4.51 8.32
C SER A 36 9.67 5.57 9.41
N GLN A 37 9.28 5.21 10.62
CA GLN A 37 9.18 6.15 11.74
C GLN A 37 10.02 5.65 12.93
N PRO A 38 10.33 6.50 13.92
CA PRO A 38 11.12 6.10 15.09
C PRO A 38 10.56 4.87 15.84
N PHE A 39 9.23 4.69 15.84
CA PHE A 39 8.59 3.55 16.51
C PHE A 39 8.64 2.24 15.69
N MET A 40 8.93 2.31 14.39
CA MET A 40 8.98 1.16 13.49
C MET A 40 9.74 1.51 12.20
N HIS A 41 10.98 1.04 12.12
CA HIS A 41 11.74 1.10 10.89
C HIS A 41 11.13 0.18 9.82
N TRP A 42 11.12 0.62 8.56
CA TRP A 42 10.41 -0.06 7.48
C TRP A 42 10.93 -1.49 7.22
N ARG A 43 12.24 -1.69 7.32
CA ARG A 43 12.88 -2.99 7.08
C ARG A 43 12.38 -4.05 8.05
N ASP A 44 12.28 -3.71 9.34
CA ASP A 44 11.76 -4.63 10.37
C ASP A 44 10.31 -5.00 10.07
N ARG A 45 9.48 -4.00 9.69
CA ARG A 45 8.08 -4.24 9.32
C ARG A 45 7.96 -5.23 8.17
N PHE A 46 8.76 -5.06 7.12
CA PHE A 46 8.72 -5.92 5.93
C PHE A 46 9.03 -7.37 6.30
N LEU A 47 10.09 -7.60 7.08
CA LEU A 47 10.48 -8.93 7.54
C LEU A 47 9.38 -9.61 8.36
N TYR A 48 8.87 -8.94 9.40
CA TYR A 48 7.81 -9.51 10.24
C TYR A 48 6.49 -9.71 9.49
N CYS A 49 6.15 -8.84 8.53
CA CYS A 49 4.94 -9.01 7.71
C CYS A 49 5.07 -10.17 6.74
N MET A 50 6.23 -10.36 6.11
CA MET A 50 6.42 -11.48 5.19
C MET A 50 6.50 -12.83 5.90
N GLU A 51 7.06 -12.88 7.13
CA GLU A 51 6.91 -14.07 7.98
C GLU A 51 5.43 -14.36 8.25
N ALA A 52 4.65 -13.35 8.63
CA ALA A 52 3.23 -13.47 8.90
C ALA A 52 2.40 -13.94 7.69
N VAL A 53 2.67 -13.38 6.50
CA VAL A 53 2.03 -13.77 5.23
C VAL A 53 2.32 -15.23 4.92
N ASN A 54 3.59 -15.65 4.94
CA ASN A 54 3.98 -17.02 4.64
C ASN A 54 3.37 -18.03 5.63
N ARG A 55 3.33 -17.67 6.92
CA ARG A 55 2.68 -18.51 7.94
C ARG A 55 1.17 -18.64 7.74
N ALA A 56 0.49 -17.55 7.38
CA ALA A 56 -0.95 -17.59 7.09
C ALA A 56 -1.25 -18.39 5.82
N GLN A 57 -0.44 -18.21 4.77
CA GLN A 57 -0.54 -18.98 3.53
C GLN A 57 -0.34 -20.48 3.78
N ALA A 58 0.70 -20.88 4.52
CA ALA A 58 0.92 -22.28 4.89
C ALA A 58 -0.22 -22.87 5.74
N GLY A 59 -0.81 -22.06 6.63
CA GLY A 59 -1.90 -22.48 7.49
C GLY A 59 -3.27 -22.57 6.82
N THR A 60 -3.47 -21.90 5.68
CA THR A 60 -4.76 -21.83 4.97
C THR A 60 -4.75 -22.56 3.62
N GLY A 61 -3.59 -22.74 3.00
CA GLY A 61 -3.48 -23.26 1.64
C GLY A 61 -3.83 -22.23 0.56
N GLU A 62 -4.10 -20.98 0.94
CA GLU A 62 -4.51 -19.89 0.04
C GLU A 62 -3.37 -18.90 -0.16
N VAL A 63 -3.28 -18.28 -1.33
CA VAL A 63 -2.34 -17.18 -1.57
C VAL A 63 -2.75 -15.98 -0.72
N LYS A 64 -1.81 -15.44 0.07
CA LYS A 64 -2.03 -14.28 0.94
C LYS A 64 -1.07 -13.14 0.62
N GLY A 65 -1.41 -11.93 1.04
CA GLY A 65 -0.51 -10.80 0.89
C GLY A 65 -0.70 -9.68 1.90
N HIS A 66 0.29 -8.79 1.94
CA HIS A 66 0.24 -7.57 2.72
C HIS A 66 0.76 -6.42 1.85
N TYR A 67 -0.02 -5.34 1.70
CA TYR A 67 0.42 -4.22 0.87
C TYR A 67 1.52 -3.45 1.63
N LEU A 68 2.78 -3.78 1.35
CA LEU A 68 3.94 -3.14 1.94
C LEU A 68 4.08 -1.72 1.37
N ASN A 69 4.02 -0.69 2.22
CA ASN A 69 4.11 0.70 1.78
C ASN A 69 5.54 1.10 1.46
N VAL A 70 5.81 1.32 0.18
CA VAL A 70 7.12 1.72 -0.35
C VAL A 70 7.26 3.24 -0.52
N THR A 71 6.21 4.04 -0.23
CA THR A 71 6.28 5.51 -0.23
C THR A 71 7.42 6.02 0.64
N ALA A 72 8.29 6.86 0.08
CA ALA A 72 9.46 7.43 0.73
C ALA A 72 9.72 8.88 0.26
N GLY A 73 10.73 9.54 0.85
CA GLY A 73 11.06 10.93 0.53
C GLY A 73 11.79 11.14 -0.80
N THR A 74 12.42 10.11 -1.36
CA THR A 74 13.11 10.16 -2.66
C THR A 74 12.84 8.89 -3.46
N MET A 75 13.06 8.94 -4.78
CA MET A 75 12.89 7.79 -5.66
C MET A 75 13.85 6.64 -5.32
N GLU A 76 15.08 6.95 -4.93
CA GLU A 76 16.10 5.99 -4.55
C GLU A 76 15.64 5.17 -3.34
N ALA A 77 15.12 5.85 -2.31
CA ALA A 77 14.57 5.19 -1.13
C ALA A 77 13.29 4.39 -1.45
N MET A 78 12.48 4.84 -2.40
CA MET A 78 11.31 4.07 -2.86
C MET A 78 11.73 2.77 -3.56
N TYR A 79 12.72 2.84 -4.46
CA TYR A 79 13.27 1.66 -5.12
C TYR A 79 13.93 0.71 -4.13
N GLU A 80 14.70 1.20 -3.17
CA GLU A 80 15.31 0.36 -2.13
C GLU A 80 14.26 -0.47 -1.38
N ARG A 81 13.13 0.16 -1.02
CA ARG A 81 12.01 -0.55 -0.38
C ARG A 81 11.35 -1.56 -1.31
N ALA A 82 11.09 -1.16 -2.55
CA ALA A 82 10.44 -2.01 -3.53
C ALA A 82 11.28 -3.25 -3.88
N GLU A 83 12.60 -3.09 -4.04
CA GLU A 83 13.52 -4.20 -4.26
C GLU A 83 13.55 -5.16 -3.06
N LEU A 84 13.58 -4.64 -1.81
CA LEU A 84 13.49 -5.55 -0.66
C LEU A 84 12.15 -6.28 -0.61
N ALA A 85 11.02 -5.63 -0.92
CA ALA A 85 9.72 -6.30 -0.97
C ALA A 85 9.71 -7.45 -1.99
N LYS A 86 10.33 -7.23 -3.16
CA LYS A 86 10.52 -8.25 -4.20
C LYS A 86 11.44 -9.38 -3.73
N GLU A 87 12.59 -9.06 -3.13
CA GLU A 87 13.54 -10.06 -2.60
C GLU A 87 12.89 -10.96 -1.54
N LEU A 88 11.98 -10.42 -0.74
CA LEU A 88 11.21 -11.17 0.25
C LEU A 88 10.04 -11.97 -0.35
N GLY A 89 9.78 -11.84 -1.66
CA GLY A 89 8.69 -12.54 -2.35
C GLY A 89 7.30 -11.95 -2.13
N SER A 90 7.19 -10.65 -1.81
CA SER A 90 5.87 -10.00 -1.71
C SER A 90 5.18 -9.95 -3.07
N VAL A 91 3.92 -10.38 -3.12
CA VAL A 91 3.09 -10.31 -4.35
C VAL A 91 2.57 -8.90 -4.64
N ILE A 92 2.61 -8.00 -3.66
CA ILE A 92 1.98 -6.68 -3.73
C ILE A 92 2.71 -5.64 -2.88
N VAL A 93 2.80 -4.42 -3.41
CA VAL A 93 3.25 -3.23 -2.68
C VAL A 93 2.21 -2.11 -2.79
N MET A 94 2.32 -1.11 -1.93
CA MET A 94 1.51 0.11 -2.04
C MET A 94 2.33 1.39 -2.10
N ILE A 95 1.74 2.37 -2.78
CA ILE A 95 2.21 3.75 -2.90
C ILE A 95 1.09 4.73 -2.57
N ASP A 96 1.46 5.95 -2.20
CA ASP A 96 0.52 7.02 -1.87
C ASP A 96 0.51 8.08 -2.97
N LEU A 97 -0.66 8.61 -3.33
CA LEU A 97 -0.81 9.63 -4.38
C LEU A 97 0.06 10.88 -4.17
N VAL A 98 0.42 11.19 -2.92
CA VAL A 98 1.26 12.34 -2.55
C VAL A 98 2.70 12.26 -3.08
N ILE A 99 3.17 11.10 -3.55
CA ILE A 99 4.50 10.99 -4.20
C ILE A 99 4.55 11.69 -5.56
N GLY A 100 3.39 11.99 -6.16
CA GLY A 100 3.28 12.68 -7.44
C GLY A 100 3.38 11.75 -8.67
N TYR A 101 2.92 12.26 -9.82
CA TYR A 101 2.68 11.44 -11.01
C TYR A 101 3.95 10.83 -11.62
N THR A 102 5.07 11.55 -11.61
CA THR A 102 6.36 11.05 -12.12
C THR A 102 6.83 9.82 -11.35
N ALA A 103 6.73 9.85 -10.02
CA ALA A 103 7.08 8.72 -9.16
C ALA A 103 6.10 7.56 -9.35
N ILE A 104 4.79 7.84 -9.46
CA ILE A 104 3.76 6.81 -9.72
C ILE A 104 4.04 6.06 -11.04
N GLN A 105 4.32 6.77 -12.13
CA GLN A 105 4.64 6.13 -13.42
C GLN A 105 5.93 5.32 -13.35
N SER A 106 6.93 5.81 -12.61
CA SER A 106 8.19 5.09 -12.38
C SER A 106 7.95 3.79 -11.62
N MET A 107 7.13 3.83 -10.56
CA MET A 107 6.76 2.65 -9.78
C MET A 107 5.87 1.67 -10.56
N ALA A 108 4.98 2.16 -11.43
CA ALA A 108 4.18 1.29 -12.30
C ALA A 108 5.05 0.53 -13.31
N ASN A 109 6.02 1.22 -13.94
CA ASN A 109 6.99 0.57 -14.83
C ASN A 109 7.89 -0.42 -14.08
N TRP A 110 8.26 -0.10 -12.84
CA TRP A 110 9.00 -1.03 -11.98
C TRP A 110 8.16 -2.26 -11.63
N ALA A 111 6.91 -2.07 -11.21
CA ALA A 111 6.00 -3.15 -10.81
C ALA A 111 5.79 -4.13 -11.97
N ARG A 112 5.58 -3.63 -13.19
CA ARG A 112 5.47 -4.45 -14.40
C ARG A 112 6.71 -5.28 -14.69
N ARG A 113 7.91 -4.73 -14.49
CA ARG A 113 9.19 -5.43 -14.76
C ARG A 113 9.56 -6.45 -13.69
N ASN A 114 8.88 -6.41 -12.55
CA ASN A 114 9.20 -7.22 -11.36
C ASN A 114 8.01 -8.07 -10.90
N ASP A 115 7.00 -8.25 -11.75
CA ASP A 115 5.81 -9.08 -11.50
C ASP A 115 5.13 -8.79 -10.15
N THR A 116 5.07 -7.52 -9.77
CA THR A 116 4.49 -7.07 -8.49
C THR A 116 3.19 -6.32 -8.74
N ILE A 117 2.16 -6.59 -7.95
CA ILE A 117 0.91 -5.81 -7.98
C ILE A 117 1.12 -4.45 -7.30
N LEU A 118 0.64 -3.37 -7.92
CA LEU A 118 0.81 -2.01 -7.43
C LEU A 118 -0.52 -1.40 -6.94
N HIS A 119 -0.64 -1.26 -5.61
CA HIS A 119 -1.78 -0.60 -4.98
C HIS A 119 -1.54 0.91 -4.79
N LEU A 120 -2.47 1.75 -5.24
CA LEU A 120 -2.45 3.19 -5.00
C LEU A 120 -3.45 3.61 -3.93
N HIS A 121 -2.94 4.14 -2.83
CA HIS A 121 -3.74 4.88 -1.87
C HIS A 121 -3.89 6.35 -2.31
N ARG A 122 -5.12 6.87 -2.34
CA ARG A 122 -5.42 8.21 -2.87
C ARG A 122 -5.14 9.36 -1.89
N ALA A 123 -4.12 9.26 -1.04
CA ALA A 123 -3.81 10.28 -0.02
C ALA A 123 -3.75 11.69 -0.62
N GLY A 124 -4.41 12.66 0.02
CA GLY A 124 -4.45 14.05 -0.44
C GLY A 124 -5.49 14.36 -1.53
N HIS A 125 -6.14 13.38 -2.17
CA HIS A 125 -7.06 13.67 -3.29
C HIS A 125 -8.20 14.65 -2.93
N SER A 126 -8.76 14.55 -1.72
CA SER A 126 -9.92 15.36 -1.32
C SER A 126 -9.62 16.85 -1.18
N THR A 127 -8.35 17.27 -1.17
CA THR A 127 -8.00 18.70 -1.12
C THR A 127 -8.43 19.45 -2.39
N TYR A 128 -8.54 18.75 -3.52
CA TYR A 128 -8.98 19.32 -4.81
C TYR A 128 -10.07 18.51 -5.51
N THR A 129 -10.62 17.46 -4.89
CA THR A 129 -11.72 16.66 -5.48
C THR A 129 -13.05 16.84 -4.77
N ARG A 130 -13.07 17.48 -3.59
CA ARG A 130 -14.24 17.58 -2.72
C ARG A 130 -15.27 18.60 -3.18
N GLN A 131 -14.81 19.80 -3.54
CA GLN A 131 -15.71 20.92 -3.77
C GLN A 131 -16.32 20.84 -5.18
N LYS A 132 -17.64 21.01 -5.27
CA LYS A 132 -18.36 20.96 -6.56
C LYS A 132 -17.98 22.10 -7.50
N THR A 133 -17.66 23.26 -6.94
CA THR A 133 -17.46 24.52 -7.68
C THR A 133 -16.02 24.75 -8.14
N HIS A 134 -15.04 24.01 -7.59
CA HIS A 134 -13.63 24.21 -7.92
C HIS A 134 -12.83 22.94 -7.68
N GLY A 135 -11.86 22.67 -8.57
CA GLY A 135 -10.94 21.54 -8.46
C GLY A 135 -11.08 20.57 -9.64
N ILE A 136 -10.76 19.30 -9.39
CA ILE A 136 -10.76 18.22 -10.37
C ILE A 136 -11.66 17.10 -9.83
N SER A 137 -12.68 16.71 -10.58
CA SER A 137 -13.47 15.54 -10.18
C SER A 137 -12.60 14.28 -10.13
N PHE A 138 -12.76 13.45 -9.08
CA PHE A 138 -11.98 12.23 -8.91
C PHE A 138 -12.03 11.29 -10.12
N ARG A 139 -13.11 11.32 -10.92
CA ARG A 139 -13.23 10.53 -12.16
C ARG A 139 -12.09 10.82 -13.17
N VAL A 140 -11.56 12.04 -13.19
CA VAL A 140 -10.44 12.43 -14.05
C VAL A 140 -9.15 11.81 -13.53
N ILE A 141 -8.91 11.87 -12.22
CA ILE A 141 -7.77 11.23 -11.56
C ILE A 141 -7.80 9.70 -11.80
N SER A 142 -8.98 9.06 -11.71
CA SER A 142 -9.10 7.63 -11.98
C SER A 142 -8.67 7.27 -13.41
N LYS A 143 -8.98 8.11 -14.41
CA LYS A 143 -8.49 7.92 -15.78
C LYS A 143 -6.97 8.08 -15.87
N TRP A 144 -6.42 9.12 -15.24
CA TRP A 144 -4.98 9.35 -15.23
C TRP A 144 -4.21 8.22 -14.55
N MET A 145 -4.71 7.70 -13.42
CA MET A 145 -4.06 6.62 -12.69
C MET A 145 -4.17 5.28 -13.42
N ARG A 146 -5.27 5.04 -14.16
CA ARG A 146 -5.38 3.90 -15.07
C ARG A 146 -4.34 3.98 -16.21
N LEU A 147 -4.11 5.16 -16.76
CA LEU A 147 -3.07 5.38 -17.78
C LEU A 147 -1.65 5.30 -17.20
N ALA A 148 -1.46 5.77 -15.96
CA ALA A 148 -0.18 5.68 -15.25
C ALA A 148 0.21 4.23 -14.92
N GLY A 149 -0.77 3.32 -14.80
CA GLY A 149 -0.55 1.89 -14.71
C GLY A 149 -0.58 1.30 -13.30
N VAL A 150 -1.37 1.88 -12.38
CA VAL A 150 -1.61 1.24 -11.06
C VAL A 150 -2.70 0.18 -11.17
N ASP A 151 -2.57 -0.92 -10.41
CA ASP A 151 -3.51 -2.05 -10.46
C ASP A 151 -4.73 -1.82 -9.57
N HIS A 152 -4.53 -1.20 -8.41
CA HIS A 152 -5.62 -0.79 -7.52
C HIS A 152 -5.61 0.71 -7.26
N ILE A 153 -6.80 1.30 -7.15
CA ILE A 153 -6.97 2.66 -6.61
C ILE A 153 -8.22 2.70 -5.73
N HIS A 154 -8.12 3.34 -4.55
CA HIS A 154 -9.29 3.58 -3.70
C HIS A 154 -10.36 4.41 -4.45
N ALA A 155 -11.61 3.96 -4.47
CA ALA A 155 -12.68 4.60 -5.26
C ALA A 155 -13.84 5.18 -4.43
N GLY A 156 -13.89 4.93 -3.12
CA GLY A 156 -15.04 5.28 -2.27
C GLY A 156 -15.93 4.08 -2.01
N THR A 157 -16.83 4.20 -1.04
CA THR A 157 -17.67 3.09 -0.59
C THR A 157 -19.16 3.41 -0.56
N VAL A 158 -19.55 4.65 -0.93
CA VAL A 158 -20.92 5.20 -0.88
C VAL A 158 -21.49 5.30 0.54
N VAL A 159 -21.55 4.18 1.29
CA VAL A 159 -22.13 4.06 2.63
C VAL A 159 -21.10 4.08 3.76
N GLY A 160 -19.83 4.39 3.44
CA GLY A 160 -18.77 4.43 4.44
C GLY A 160 -18.64 5.81 5.09
N LYS A 161 -17.61 5.95 5.92
CA LYS A 161 -17.34 7.20 6.66
C LYS A 161 -16.78 8.35 5.81
N LEU A 162 -16.37 8.09 4.57
CA LEU A 162 -15.85 9.09 3.64
C LEU A 162 -16.93 9.37 2.59
N GLU A 163 -16.94 10.59 2.06
CA GLU A 163 -17.81 10.96 0.94
C GLU A 163 -17.65 10.01 -0.25
N GLY A 164 -18.75 9.64 -0.90
CA GLY A 164 -18.82 8.70 -2.02
C GLY A 164 -20.09 8.90 -2.83
#